data_AF-A0A183N9K7-F1
#
_entry.id   AF-A0A183N9K7-F1
#
_cell.length_a   1.000
_cell.length_b   1.000
_cell.length_c   1.000
_cell.angle_alpha   90.00
_cell.angle_beta   90.00
_cell.angle_gamma   90.00
#
_symmetry.space_group_name_H-M   'P 1'
#
loop_
_entity.id
_entity.type
_entity.pdbx_description
1 polymer ?
#
loop_
_entity_poly.entity_id
_entity_poly.type
_entity_poly.pdbx_seq_one_letter_code
_entity_poly.pdbx_strand_id
1 'polypeptide(L)'
;MILRIQVGSPITIKANAIPELFKKEMYLPKPVVTKVSLNWEDDLELYSRFLDRKDEIKAQYLLYLRDHPEIHDMISDFIKSLLLHKPDEMNGSIVERKSTIELVGNMYEIGCTESVNGEIKFSTKKHLAQSNILGLIAEGSDLIFQRILVKSAFSVPFEVIGLDTDYNLATVSYVGFFKTIFQQ
;
A
#
# COMPACT_ATOMS: atom_id res chain seq x y z
N MET A 1 -29.53 47.49 -21.20
CA MET A 1 -30.11 48.03 -19.95
C MET A 1 -29.42 47.37 -18.77
N ILE A 2 -28.42 48.02 -18.16
CA ILE A 2 -28.03 47.81 -16.75
C ILE A 2 -27.52 49.17 -16.24
N LEU A 3 -28.31 49.79 -15.36
CA LEU A 3 -27.95 50.98 -14.61
C LEU A 3 -27.21 50.53 -13.35
N ARG A 4 -25.96 50.97 -13.18
CA ARG A 4 -25.31 50.98 -11.86
C ARG A 4 -25.44 52.38 -11.27
N ILE A 5 -26.32 52.51 -10.29
CA ILE A 5 -26.46 53.70 -9.46
C ILE A 5 -25.57 53.49 -8.24
N GLN A 6 -24.58 54.36 -8.05
CA GLN A 6 -23.77 54.40 -6.85
C GLN A 6 -24.40 55.44 -5.92
N VAL A 7 -24.91 54.98 -4.77
CA VAL A 7 -25.56 55.83 -3.76
C VAL A 7 -24.53 56.21 -2.69
N GLY A 8 -24.23 57.50 -2.57
CA GLY A 8 -23.38 58.09 -1.54
C GLY A 8 -22.47 59.20 -2.08
N SER A 9 -22.18 60.22 -1.26
CA SER A 9 -21.24 61.28 -1.62
C SER A 9 -19.81 60.72 -1.71
N PRO A 10 -19.04 61.02 -2.77
CA PRO A 10 -17.66 60.57 -2.89
C PRO A 10 -16.78 61.36 -1.93
N ILE A 11 -16.64 60.86 -0.70
CA ILE A 11 -15.70 61.42 0.27
C ILE A 11 -14.29 61.00 -0.16
N THR A 12 -13.47 61.98 -0.53
CA THR A 12 -12.05 61.74 -0.85
C THR A 12 -11.21 62.06 0.38
N ILE A 13 -10.72 61.02 1.07
CA ILE A 13 -9.84 61.18 2.23
C ILE A 13 -8.40 61.25 1.71
N LYS A 14 -7.75 62.41 1.87
CA LYS A 14 -6.32 62.57 1.58
C LYS A 14 -5.52 62.32 2.85
N ALA A 15 -4.74 61.23 2.88
CA ALA A 15 -3.79 60.96 3.95
C ALA A 15 -2.53 61.80 3.72
N ASN A 16 -2.18 62.69 4.67
CA ASN A 16 -1.01 63.57 4.54
C ASN A 16 0.33 62.84 4.69
N ALA A 17 0.34 61.67 5.35
CA ALA A 17 1.51 60.82 5.48
C ALA A 17 1.06 59.35 5.57
N ILE A 18 1.81 58.47 4.92
CA ILE A 18 1.64 57.03 5.06
C ILE A 18 2.28 56.65 6.40
N PRO A 19 1.55 56.05 7.35
CA PRO A 19 2.14 55.60 8.61
C PRO A 19 3.20 54.54 8.33
N GLU A 20 4.34 54.62 9.02
CA GLU A 20 5.40 53.64 8.83
C GLU A 20 4.91 52.25 9.24
N LEU A 21 5.08 51.27 8.34
CA LEU A 21 4.82 49.87 8.64
C LEU A 21 5.70 49.45 9.82
N PHE A 22 5.09 48.90 10.86
CA PHE A 22 5.80 48.35 12.01
C PHE A 22 6.92 47.41 11.53
N LYS A 23 8.17 47.86 11.63
CA LYS A 23 9.34 47.01 11.43
C LYS A 23 9.48 46.17 12.69
N LYS A 24 9.27 44.86 12.56
CA LYS A 24 9.45 43.91 13.66
C LYS A 24 10.95 43.76 13.91
N GLU A 25 11.53 44.68 14.69
CA GLU A 25 12.99 44.80 14.87
C GLU A 25 13.62 43.61 15.61
N MET A 26 12.82 42.80 16.31
CA MET A 26 13.30 41.55 16.89
C MET A 26 12.16 40.52 16.96
N TYR A 27 12.35 39.37 16.31
CA TYR A 27 11.59 38.18 16.66
C TYR A 27 12.06 37.74 18.05
N LEU A 28 11.14 37.47 18.97
CA LEU A 28 11.50 36.73 20.18
C LEU A 28 12.21 35.43 19.75
N PRO A 29 13.27 35.00 20.46
CA PRO A 29 13.94 33.75 20.16
C PRO A 29 12.89 32.64 20.16
N LYS A 30 12.90 31.82 19.09
CA LYS A 30 11.94 30.72 18.94
C LYS A 30 12.00 29.86 20.21
N PRO A 31 10.89 29.66 20.93
CA PRO A 31 10.90 28.83 22.12
C PRO A 31 11.43 27.44 21.73
N VAL A 32 12.46 26.99 22.44
CA VAL A 32 13.01 25.65 22.28
C VAL A 32 12.01 24.70 22.93
N VAL A 33 10.99 24.31 22.17
CA VAL A 33 10.07 23.25 22.60
C VAL A 33 10.87 21.96 22.56
N THR A 34 11.25 21.46 23.74
CA THR A 34 11.79 20.12 23.89
C THR A 34 10.73 19.14 23.40
N LYS A 35 11.06 18.39 22.33
CA LYS A 35 10.22 17.27 21.89
C LYS A 35 10.30 16.21 22.97
N VAL A 36 9.31 16.20 23.86
CA VAL A 36 9.08 15.07 24.76
C VAL A 36 8.73 13.87 23.88
N SER A 37 9.40 12.74 24.11
CA SER A 37 9.06 11.48 23.44
C SER A 37 7.64 11.09 23.84
N LEU A 38 6.73 11.02 22.87
CA LEU A 38 5.37 10.57 23.11
C LEU A 38 5.40 9.06 23.42
N ASN A 39 5.31 8.71 24.70
CA ASN A 39 5.07 7.33 25.10
C ASN A 39 3.57 7.09 25.24
N TRP A 40 2.92 6.81 24.11
CA TRP A 40 1.46 6.64 24.04
C TRP A 40 0.97 5.36 24.73
N GLU A 41 1.85 4.41 25.01
CA GLU A 41 1.53 3.14 25.69
C GLU A 41 1.31 3.34 27.19
N ASP A 42 2.03 4.28 27.81
CA ASP A 42 1.89 4.66 29.23
C ASP A 42 0.73 5.65 29.45
N ASP A 43 0.31 6.35 28.40
CA ASP A 43 -0.82 7.28 28.46
C ASP A 43 -2.14 6.51 28.40
N LEU A 44 -2.84 6.47 29.54
CA LEU A 44 -4.06 5.70 29.71
C LEU A 44 -5.17 6.10 28.70
N GLU A 45 -5.25 7.38 28.33
CA GLU A 45 -6.26 7.87 27.40
C GLU A 45 -5.92 7.45 25.96
N LEU A 46 -4.66 7.61 25.56
CA LEU A 46 -4.20 7.19 24.23
C LEU A 46 -4.27 5.68 24.04
N TYR A 47 -3.90 4.91 25.07
CA TYR A 47 -4.00 3.46 25.04
C TYR A 47 -5.46 2.99 24.91
N SER A 48 -6.40 3.60 25.64
CA SER A 48 -7.83 3.30 25.50
C SER A 48 -8.32 3.55 24.08
N ARG A 49 -8.02 4.73 23.51
CA ARG A 49 -8.42 5.09 22.15
C ARG A 49 -7.84 4.13 21.11
N PHE A 50 -6.60 3.68 21.32
CA PHE A 50 -5.96 2.68 20.47
C PHE A 50 -6.72 1.34 20.50
N LEU A 51 -7.08 0.86 21.69
CA LEU A 51 -7.81 -0.41 21.82
C LEU A 51 -9.16 -0.37 21.12
N ASP A 52 -9.93 0.71 21.34
CA ASP A 52 -11.24 0.90 20.69
C ASP A 52 -11.09 0.89 19.16
N ARG A 53 -10.12 1.65 18.63
CA ARG A 53 -9.89 1.72 17.19
C ARG A 53 -9.43 0.38 16.61
N LYS A 54 -8.58 -0.34 17.32
CA LYS A 54 -8.09 -1.67 16.93
C LYS A 54 -9.24 -2.67 16.87
N ASP A 55 -10.16 -2.64 17.83
CA ASP A 55 -11.32 -3.55 17.83
C ASP A 55 -12.36 -3.16 16.76
N GLU A 56 -12.56 -1.86 16.50
CA GLU A 56 -13.38 -1.38 15.38
C GLU A 56 -12.84 -1.88 14.03
N ILE A 57 -11.54 -1.76 13.79
CA ILE A 57 -10.90 -2.24 12.54
C ILE A 57 -11.05 -3.76 12.41
N LYS A 58 -10.88 -4.51 13.50
CA LYS A 58 -11.11 -5.97 13.49
C LYS A 58 -12.55 -6.32 13.16
N ALA A 59 -13.51 -5.61 13.73
CA ALA A 59 -14.92 -5.81 13.45
C ALA A 59 -15.25 -5.51 11.97
N GLN A 60 -14.73 -4.41 11.43
CA GLN A 60 -14.87 -4.08 10.00
C GLN A 60 -14.26 -5.14 9.10
N TYR A 61 -13.07 -5.64 9.44
CA TYR A 61 -12.42 -6.72 8.70
C TYR A 61 -13.25 -8.02 8.72
N LEU A 62 -13.81 -8.40 9.86
CA LEU A 62 -14.66 -9.58 9.97
C LEU A 62 -15.96 -9.44 9.18
N LEU A 63 -16.56 -8.24 9.18
CA LEU A 63 -17.73 -7.95 8.34
C LEU A 63 -17.37 -8.06 6.85
N TYR A 64 -16.24 -7.49 6.44
CA TYR A 64 -15.76 -7.60 5.07
C TYR A 64 -15.58 -9.06 4.64
N LEU A 65 -14.93 -9.90 5.45
CA LEU A 65 -14.80 -11.33 5.12
C LEU A 65 -16.14 -12.06 5.04
N ARG A 66 -17.11 -11.68 5.87
CA ARG A 66 -18.46 -12.26 5.86
C ARG A 66 -19.22 -11.88 4.59
N ASP A 67 -19.11 -10.62 4.17
CA ASP A 67 -19.80 -10.10 2.99
C ASP A 67 -19.15 -10.58 1.68
N HIS A 68 -17.89 -11.05 1.75
CA HIS A 68 -17.09 -11.52 0.63
C HIS A 68 -16.68 -13.00 0.76
N PRO A 69 -17.63 -13.96 0.60
CA PRO A 69 -17.35 -15.39 0.69
C PRO A 69 -16.31 -15.88 -0.34
N GLU A 70 -16.13 -15.14 -1.44
CA GLU A 70 -15.12 -15.42 -2.47
C GLU A 70 -13.69 -15.43 -1.93
N ILE A 71 -13.41 -14.67 -0.86
CA ILE A 71 -12.10 -14.63 -0.23
C ILE A 71 -11.84 -15.96 0.47
N HIS A 72 -12.87 -16.52 1.12
CA HIS A 72 -12.77 -17.82 1.77
C HIS A 72 -12.52 -18.94 0.75
N ASP A 73 -13.24 -18.92 -0.38
CA ASP A 73 -13.00 -19.88 -1.48
C ASP A 73 -11.59 -19.75 -2.06
N MET A 74 -11.09 -18.51 -2.19
CA MET A 74 -9.75 -18.25 -2.68
C MET A 74 -8.65 -18.75 -1.74
N ILE A 75 -8.79 -18.50 -0.44
CA ILE A 75 -7.89 -19.03 0.58
C ILE A 75 -7.96 -20.56 0.60
N SER A 76 -9.16 -21.15 0.47
CA SER A 76 -9.34 -22.60 0.41
C SER A 76 -8.62 -23.21 -0.78
N ASP A 77 -8.78 -22.65 -1.98
CA ASP A 77 -8.12 -23.12 -3.20
C ASP A 77 -6.59 -22.97 -3.10
N PHE A 78 -6.11 -21.87 -2.50
CA PHE A 78 -4.69 -21.67 -2.23
C PHE A 78 -4.13 -22.72 -1.26
N ILE A 79 -4.80 -22.96 -0.13
CA ILE A 79 -4.39 -24.00 0.83
C ILE A 79 -4.43 -25.39 0.18
N LYS A 80 -5.48 -25.70 -0.59
CA LYS A 80 -5.55 -26.96 -1.35
C LYS A 80 -4.37 -27.08 -2.30
N SER A 81 -4.02 -26.03 -3.05
CA SER A 81 -2.86 -26.02 -3.94
C SER A 81 -1.56 -26.28 -3.17
N LEU A 82 -1.37 -25.66 -2.01
CA LEU A 82 -0.21 -25.90 -1.15
C LEU A 82 -0.17 -27.35 -0.64
N LEU A 83 -1.32 -27.91 -0.27
CA LEU A 83 -1.43 -29.28 0.23
C LEU A 83 -1.28 -30.33 -0.87
N LEU A 84 -1.78 -30.07 -2.09
CA LEU A 84 -1.60 -30.92 -3.27
C LEU A 84 -0.15 -30.91 -3.76
N HIS A 85 0.59 -29.84 -3.51
CA HIS A 85 2.04 -29.77 -3.75
C HIS A 85 2.88 -30.39 -2.64
N LYS A 86 2.28 -30.89 -1.55
CA LYS A 86 3.01 -31.75 -0.62
C LYS A 86 3.33 -33.03 -1.38
N PRO A 87 4.60 -33.32 -1.70
CA PRO A 87 4.92 -34.54 -2.40
C PRO A 87 4.58 -35.69 -1.46
N ASP A 88 3.54 -36.45 -1.79
CA ASP A 88 3.41 -37.83 -1.31
C ASP A 88 4.73 -38.51 -1.63
N GLU A 89 5.33 -39.18 -0.64
CA GLU A 89 6.65 -39.79 -0.76
C GLU A 89 6.75 -40.64 -2.03
N MET A 90 7.34 -40.08 -3.08
CA MET A 90 7.52 -40.79 -4.33
C MET A 90 8.75 -40.27 -5.06
N ASN A 91 9.92 -40.67 -4.55
CA ASN A 91 11.19 -40.84 -5.28
C ASN A 91 11.71 -39.70 -6.18
N GLY A 92 11.15 -38.49 -6.08
CA GLY A 92 11.61 -37.28 -6.72
C GLY A 92 12.16 -36.34 -5.67
N SER A 93 13.35 -35.79 -5.89
CA SER A 93 13.92 -34.78 -5.02
C SER A 93 12.91 -33.67 -4.75
N ILE A 94 12.61 -33.42 -3.47
CA ILE A 94 11.66 -32.39 -3.04
C ILE A 94 12.35 -31.06 -3.24
N VAL A 95 11.91 -30.28 -4.23
CA VAL A 95 12.39 -28.92 -4.47
C VAL A 95 11.42 -27.94 -3.82
N GLU A 96 11.86 -27.31 -2.74
CA GLU A 96 11.14 -26.24 -2.08
C GLU A 96 11.74 -24.90 -2.50
N ARG A 97 10.90 -23.99 -2.97
CA ARG A 97 11.29 -22.62 -3.30
C ARG A 97 10.59 -21.65 -2.36
N LYS A 98 11.36 -20.84 -1.65
CA LYS A 98 10.89 -19.88 -0.66
C LYS A 98 11.32 -18.46 -1.05
N SER A 99 10.35 -17.58 -1.22
CA SER A 99 10.59 -16.14 -1.39
C SER A 99 10.35 -15.39 -0.08
N THR A 100 11.26 -14.50 0.28
CA THR A 100 11.17 -13.66 1.49
C THR A 100 11.26 -12.20 1.10
N ILE A 101 10.45 -11.35 1.73
CA ILE A 101 10.52 -9.90 1.59
C ILE A 101 10.59 -9.32 3.00
N GLU A 102 11.74 -8.76 3.36
CA GLU A 102 11.98 -8.22 4.70
C GLU A 102 12.36 -6.75 4.60
N LEU A 103 11.81 -5.92 5.50
CA LEU A 103 12.20 -4.51 5.59
C LEU A 103 13.43 -4.40 6.51
N VAL A 104 14.57 -4.05 5.94
CA VAL A 104 15.84 -3.87 6.67
C VAL A 104 16.24 -2.40 6.59
N GLY A 105 15.91 -1.64 7.63
CA GLY A 105 16.11 -0.18 7.66
C GLY A 105 15.21 0.54 6.64
N ASN A 106 15.83 1.18 5.63
CA ASN A 106 15.12 1.90 4.54
C ASN A 106 15.10 1.11 3.21
N MET A 107 15.52 -0.15 3.22
CA MET A 107 15.55 -1.00 2.03
C MET A 107 14.79 -2.29 2.29
N TYR A 108 14.15 -2.81 1.25
CA TYR A 108 13.62 -4.16 1.26
C TYR A 108 14.70 -5.13 0.78
N GLU A 109 14.87 -6.20 1.54
CA GLU A 109 15.64 -7.36 1.13
C GLU A 109 14.67 -8.40 0.56
N ILE A 110 14.77 -8.66 -0.74
CA ILE A 110 14.03 -9.74 -1.40
C ILE A 110 14.97 -10.92 -1.57
N GLY A 111 14.61 -12.04 -0.97
CA GLY A 111 15.35 -13.29 -1.01
C GLY A 111 14.58 -14.36 -1.76
N CYS A 112 15.30 -15.20 -2.48
CA CYS A 112 14.80 -16.50 -2.92
C CYS A 112 15.77 -17.59 -2.45
N THR A 113 15.23 -18.62 -1.83
CA THR A 113 15.96 -19.82 -1.46
C THR A 113 15.30 -21.02 -2.11
N GLU A 114 16.06 -21.78 -2.88
CA GLU A 114 15.65 -23.07 -3.40
C GLU A 114 16.42 -24.16 -2.64
N SER A 115 15.68 -24.99 -1.91
CA SER A 115 16.21 -26.14 -1.18
C SER A 115 15.73 -27.43 -1.81
N VAL A 116 16.66 -28.37 -1.99
CA VAL A 116 16.38 -29.70 -2.48
C VAL A 116 16.58 -30.69 -1.33
N ASN A 117 15.52 -31.41 -0.94
CA ASN A 117 15.52 -32.32 0.21
C ASN A 117 15.98 -31.64 1.53
N GLY A 118 15.64 -30.35 1.71
CA GLY A 118 16.03 -29.56 2.88
C GLY A 118 17.43 -28.95 2.80
N GLU A 119 18.25 -29.30 1.81
CA GLU A 119 19.54 -28.66 1.56
C GLU A 119 19.39 -27.47 0.63
N ILE A 120 19.84 -26.29 1.07
CA ILE A 120 19.81 -25.07 0.25
C ILE A 120 20.80 -25.23 -0.91
N LYS A 121 20.27 -25.30 -2.14
CA LYS A 121 21.09 -25.37 -3.36
C LYS A 121 21.32 -24.02 -4.00
N PHE A 122 20.36 -23.12 -3.85
CA PHE A 122 20.42 -21.78 -4.42
C PHE A 122 19.86 -20.77 -3.43
N SER A 123 20.57 -19.67 -3.22
CA SER A 123 20.07 -18.53 -2.46
C SER A 123 20.53 -17.24 -3.12
N THR A 124 19.58 -16.37 -3.46
CA THR A 124 19.85 -15.03 -3.99
C THR A 124 19.15 -14.01 -3.11
N LYS A 125 19.87 -12.92 -2.81
CA LYS A 125 19.36 -11.78 -2.04
C LYS A 125 19.58 -10.51 -2.84
N LYS A 126 18.56 -9.65 -2.89
CA LYS A 126 18.62 -8.36 -3.57
C LYS A 126 18.07 -7.28 -2.66
N HIS A 127 18.72 -6.12 -2.69
CA HIS A 127 18.31 -4.95 -1.94
C HIS A 127 17.63 -3.95 -2.87
N LEU A 128 16.46 -3.47 -2.44
CA LEU A 128 15.64 -2.55 -3.21
C LEU A 128 15.22 -1.37 -2.33
N ALA A 129 15.24 -0.17 -2.90
CA ALA A 129 14.80 1.04 -2.19
C ALA A 129 13.27 1.04 -2.02
N GLN A 130 12.80 1.50 -0.86
CA GLN A 130 11.36 1.57 -0.53
C GLN A 130 10.54 2.40 -1.52
N SER A 131 11.13 3.42 -2.14
CA SER A 131 10.48 4.23 -3.18
C SER A 131 10.07 3.44 -4.42
N ASN A 132 10.78 2.35 -4.71
CA ASN A 132 10.64 1.60 -5.96
C ASN A 132 9.70 0.39 -5.82
N ILE A 133 9.19 0.13 -4.61
CA ILE A 133 8.36 -1.05 -4.28
C ILE A 133 6.89 -0.68 -4.06
N LEU A 134 6.54 0.60 -4.12
CA LEU A 134 5.16 1.03 -4.01
C LEU A 134 4.32 0.40 -5.12
N GLY A 135 3.39 -0.49 -4.76
CA GLY A 135 2.56 -1.23 -5.71
C GLY A 135 3.16 -2.56 -6.20
N LEU A 136 4.16 -3.12 -5.50
CA LEU A 136 4.71 -4.44 -5.78
C LEU A 136 3.66 -5.55 -5.53
N ILE A 137 3.39 -6.36 -6.53
CA ILE A 137 2.65 -7.62 -6.42
C ILE A 137 3.65 -8.76 -6.46
N ALA A 138 3.79 -9.45 -5.33
CA ALA A 138 4.60 -10.65 -5.25
C ALA A 138 3.96 -11.81 -6.03
N GLU A 139 4.76 -12.76 -6.50
CA GLU A 139 4.31 -13.93 -7.27
C GLU A 139 3.18 -14.71 -6.57
N GLY A 140 3.25 -14.89 -5.25
CA GLY A 140 2.18 -15.55 -4.48
C GLY A 140 0.86 -14.76 -4.40
N SER A 141 0.92 -13.44 -4.60
CA SER A 141 -0.24 -12.55 -4.62
C SER A 141 -0.79 -12.33 -6.04
N ASP A 142 -0.01 -12.65 -7.07
CA ASP A 142 -0.40 -12.48 -8.48
C ASP A 142 -1.66 -13.29 -8.81
N LEU A 143 -1.70 -14.58 -8.44
CA LEU A 143 -2.85 -15.45 -8.68
C LEU A 143 -4.14 -14.95 -8.01
N ILE A 144 -4.02 -14.46 -6.77
CA ILE A 144 -5.11 -13.85 -6.01
C ILE A 144 -5.63 -12.63 -6.76
N PHE A 145 -4.71 -11.78 -7.22
CA PHE A 145 -5.05 -10.56 -7.92
C PHE A 145 -5.70 -10.84 -9.28
N GLN A 146 -5.16 -11.76 -10.07
CA GLN A 146 -5.76 -12.24 -11.32
C GLN A 146 -7.20 -12.72 -11.10
N ARG A 147 -7.47 -13.46 -10.02
CA ARG A 147 -8.83 -13.95 -9.71
C ARG A 147 -9.79 -12.80 -9.36
N ILE A 148 -9.31 -11.78 -8.66
CA ILE A 148 -10.09 -10.55 -8.40
C ILE A 148 -10.44 -9.88 -9.73
N LEU A 149 -9.47 -9.74 -10.63
CA LEU A 149 -9.62 -9.03 -11.91
C LEU A 149 -10.52 -9.73 -12.92
N VAL A 150 -10.60 -11.07 -12.88
CA VAL A 150 -11.57 -11.81 -13.70
C VAL A 150 -13.01 -11.54 -13.23
N LYS A 151 -13.21 -11.28 -11.93
CA LYS A 151 -14.53 -11.01 -11.35
C LYS A 151 -14.92 -9.53 -11.38
N SER A 152 -13.96 -8.63 -11.15
CA SER A 152 -14.17 -7.20 -11.32
C SER A 152 -14.00 -6.88 -12.79
N ALA A 153 -15.11 -6.66 -13.52
CA ALA A 153 -15.08 -6.33 -14.94
C ALA A 153 -14.27 -5.04 -15.18
N PHE A 154 -12.96 -5.18 -15.42
CA PHE A 154 -12.06 -4.07 -15.72
C PHE A 154 -11.95 -3.90 -17.24
N SER A 155 -12.13 -2.65 -17.70
CA SER A 155 -12.16 -2.31 -19.12
C SER A 155 -10.82 -1.79 -19.65
N VAL A 156 -9.82 -1.61 -18.79
CA VAL A 156 -8.54 -0.96 -19.14
C VAL A 156 -7.38 -1.84 -18.67
N PRO A 157 -6.32 -2.01 -19.48
CA PRO A 157 -5.08 -2.63 -19.03
C PRO A 157 -4.57 -1.90 -17.80
N PHE A 158 -4.12 -2.64 -16.80
CA PHE A 158 -3.52 -2.05 -15.61
C PHE A 158 -2.11 -2.62 -15.45
N GLU A 159 -1.20 -1.77 -14.96
CA GLU A 159 0.21 -2.09 -14.80
C GLU A 159 0.60 -1.97 -13.34
N VAL A 160 1.35 -2.95 -12.86
CA VAL A 160 1.90 -2.97 -11.50
C VAL A 160 3.36 -3.37 -11.57
N ILE A 161 4.06 -3.19 -10.44
CA ILE A 161 5.42 -3.66 -10.29
C ILE A 161 5.34 -5.12 -9.82
N GLY A 162 6.07 -6.02 -10.46
CA GLY A 162 6.22 -7.40 -10.06
C GLY A 162 7.68 -7.83 -10.06
N LEU A 163 7.91 -9.13 -9.95
CA LEU A 163 9.24 -9.74 -10.01
C LEU A 163 9.33 -10.63 -11.25
N ASP A 164 10.45 -10.55 -11.98
CA ASP A 164 10.76 -11.52 -13.03
C ASP A 164 11.28 -12.85 -12.44
N THR A 165 11.57 -13.82 -13.30
CA THR A 165 12.09 -15.15 -12.91
C THR A 165 13.43 -15.08 -12.18
N ASP A 166 14.18 -13.99 -12.37
CA ASP A 166 15.47 -13.71 -11.75
C ASP A 166 15.32 -12.81 -10.50
N TYR A 167 14.11 -12.49 -10.05
CA TYR A 167 13.80 -11.59 -8.94
C TYR A 167 14.25 -10.14 -9.14
N ASN A 168 14.33 -9.67 -10.39
CA ASN A 168 14.43 -8.24 -10.69
C ASN A 168 13.04 -7.61 -10.72
N LEU A 169 12.96 -6.32 -10.40
CA LEU A 169 11.74 -5.55 -10.59
C LEU A 169 11.40 -5.49 -12.07
N ALA A 170 10.17 -5.91 -12.40
CA ALA A 170 9.63 -5.86 -13.75
C ALA A 170 8.24 -5.22 -13.72
N THR A 171 7.85 -4.59 -14.82
CA THR A 171 6.47 -4.13 -14.99
C THR A 171 5.62 -5.32 -15.44
N VAL A 172 4.56 -5.60 -14.70
CA VAL A 172 3.57 -6.63 -15.03
C VAL A 172 2.31 -5.93 -15.50
N SER A 173 1.97 -6.13 -16.77
CA SER A 173 0.76 -5.57 -17.38
C SER A 173 -0.29 -6.66 -17.48
N TYR A 174 -1.47 -6.38 -16.95
CA TYR A 174 -2.60 -7.30 -16.99
C TYR A 174 -3.62 -6.76 -17.96
N VAL A 175 -3.94 -7.58 -18.95
CA VAL A 175 -4.82 -7.22 -20.05
C VAL A 175 -6.10 -8.03 -19.92
N GLY A 176 -7.23 -7.34 -19.75
CA GLY A 176 -8.54 -7.99 -19.75
C GLY A 176 -8.84 -8.56 -21.14
N PHE A 177 -9.05 -9.87 -21.23
CA PHE A 177 -9.61 -10.47 -22.44
C PHE A 177 -11.09 -10.07 -22.56
N PHE A 178 -11.38 -9.09 -23.42
CA PHE A 178 -12.74 -8.87 -23.87
C PHE A 178 -13.23 -10.14 -24.56
N LYS A 179 -14.20 -10.84 -23.97
CA LYS A 179 -15.08 -11.73 -24.74
C LYS A 179 -15.85 -10.85 -25.71
N THR A 180 -15.32 -10.65 -26.92
CA THR A 180 -16.13 -10.26 -28.06
C THR A 180 -17.10 -11.41 -28.28
N ILE A 181 -18.30 -11.30 -27.73
CA ILE A 181 -19.41 -12.18 -28.08
C ILE A 181 -19.66 -11.93 -29.56
N PHE A 182 -19.15 -12.82 -30.43
CA PHE A 182 -19.63 -12.93 -31.79
C PHE A 182 -21.11 -13.29 -31.70
N GLN A 183 -21.99 -12.34 -31.97
CA GLN A 183 -23.35 -12.63 -32.37
C GLN A 183 -23.30 -13.23 -33.77
N GLN A 184 -23.78 -14.47 -33.90
CA GLN A 184 -24.26 -15.02 -35.17
C GLN A 184 -25.51 -15.83 -34.90
#